data_AF-A0A848YM51-F1
#
_entry.id   AF-A0A848YM51-F1
#
_cell.length_a   1.000
_cell.length_b   1.000
_cell.length_c   1.000
_cell.angle_alpha   90.00
_cell.angle_beta   90.00
_cell.angle_gamma   90.00
#
_symmetry.space_group_name_H-M   'P 1'
#
loop_
_entity.id
_entity.type
_entity.pdbx_description
1 polymer ?
#
loop_
_entity_poly.entity_id
_entity_poly.type
_entity_poly.pdbx_seq_one_letter_code
_entity_poly.pdbx_strand_id
1 'polypeptide(L)' 'MSKEVLLPRMADHVLKHGMAGASLRPLAKAAGTSDRMLIYHFGNKERLISELLK' A
#
# COMPACT_ATOMS: atom_id res chain seq x y z
N MET A 1 -2.97 -12.96 2.68
CA MET A 1 -3.40 -11.99 1.63
C MET A 1 -2.32 -11.95 0.57
N SER A 2 -2.67 -11.74 -0.70
CA SER A 2 -1.69 -11.61 -1.78
C SER A 2 -1.53 -10.15 -2.19
N LYS A 3 -0.48 -9.82 -2.95
CA LYS A 3 -0.23 -8.46 -3.44
C LYS A 3 -1.39 -7.91 -4.27
N GLU A 4 -1.97 -8.79 -5.09
CA GLU A 4 -3.07 -8.51 -6.01
C GLU A 4 -4.33 -8.06 -5.27
N VAL A 5 -4.52 -8.49 -4.02
CA VAL A 5 -5.64 -8.06 -3.16
C VAL A 5 -5.33 -6.74 -2.45
N LEU A 6 -4.06 -6.48 -2.13
CA LEU A 6 -3.63 -5.30 -1.39
C LEU A 6 -3.57 -4.05 -2.28
N LEU A 7 -3.04 -4.19 -3.51
CA LEU A 7 -2.79 -3.06 -4.42
C LEU A 7 -4.05 -2.24 -4.73
N PRO A 8 -5.21 -2.83 -5.11
CA PRO A 8 -6.41 -2.05 -5.42
C PRO A 8 -6.90 -1.22 -4.23
N ARG A 9 -6.86 -1.78 -3.01
CA ARG A 9 -7.31 -1.09 -1.79
C ARG A 9 -6.40 0.09 -1.43
N MET A 10 -5.09 -0.08 -1.63
CA MET A 10 -4.12 0.99 -1.44
C MET A 10 -4.26 2.07 -2.53
N ALA A 11 -4.52 1.68 -3.77
CA ALA A 11 -4.72 2.60 -4.89
C ALA A 11 -5.96 3.47 -4.66
N ASP A 12 -7.08 2.88 -4.22
CA ASP A 12 -8.28 3.61 -3.85
C ASP A 12 -8.01 4.65 -2.75
N HIS A 13 -7.17 4.32 -1.78
CA HIS A 13 -6.78 5.26 -0.73
C HIS A 13 -5.97 6.43 -1.29
N VAL A 14 -4.99 6.15 -2.15
CA VAL A 14 -4.16 7.18 -2.78
C VAL A 14 -4.98 8.06 -3.72
N LEU A 15 -5.92 7.50 -4.48
CA LEU A 15 -6.83 8.27 -5.34
C LEU A 15 -7.68 9.25 -4.53
N LYS A 16 -8.09 8.86 -3.32
CA LYS A 16 -8.94 9.69 -2.44
C LYS A 16 -8.18 10.73 -1.63
N HIS A 17 -6.96 10.42 -1.21
CA HIS A 17 -6.20 11.23 -0.23
C HIS A 17 -4.90 11.82 -0.80
N GLY A 18 -4.56 11.50 -2.05
CA GLY A 18 -3.32 11.90 -2.70
C GLY A 18 -2.09 11.15 -2.19
N MET A 19 -0.97 11.38 -2.87
CA MET A 19 0.32 10.75 -2.56
C MET A 19 0.91 11.17 -1.21
N ALA A 20 0.55 12.36 -0.71
CA ALA A 20 1.00 12.83 0.60
C ALA A 20 0.55 11.90 1.75
N GLY A 21 -0.57 11.16 1.56
CA GLY A 21 -1.07 10.15 2.49
C GLY A 21 -0.44 8.76 2.35
N ALA A 22 0.39 8.52 1.31
CA ALA A 22 0.89 7.20 0.94
C ALA A 22 2.12 6.75 1.77
N SER A 23 1.99 6.73 3.10
CA SER A 23 2.96 6.06 3.98
C SER A 23 2.51 4.62 4.29
N LEU A 24 3.42 3.79 4.83
CA LEU A 24 3.11 2.38 5.10
C LEU A 24 1.88 2.22 5.99
N ARG A 25 1.75 3.05 7.02
CA ARG A 25 0.70 2.91 8.03
C ARG A 25 -0.71 3.24 7.52
N PRO A 26 -0.96 4.37 6.83
CA PRO A 26 -2.25 4.62 6.17
C PRO A 26 -2.58 3.60 5.08
N LEU A 27 -1.59 3.18 4.28
CA LEU A 27 -1.81 2.18 3.23
C LEU A 27 -2.15 0.80 3.82
N ALA A 28 -1.49 0.40 4.90
CA ALA A 28 -1.79 -0.83 5.61
C ALA A 28 -3.22 -0.80 6.17
N LYS A 29 -3.60 0.32 6.81
CA LYS A 29 -4.96 0.54 7.32
C LYS A 29 -5.99 0.47 6.20
N ALA A 30 -5.74 1.12 5.07
CA ALA A 30 -6.63 1.10 3.90
C ALA A 30 -6.77 -0.31 3.29
N ALA A 31 -5.67 -1.07 3.26
CA ALA A 31 -5.67 -2.43 2.75
C ALA A 31 -6.28 -3.45 3.73
N GLY A 32 -6.50 -3.06 4.99
CA GLY A 32 -6.97 -3.95 6.06
C GLY A 32 -5.89 -4.92 6.55
N THR A 33 -4.64 -4.46 6.57
CA THR A 33 -3.47 -5.26 6.99
C THR A 33 -2.54 -4.45 7.91
N SER A 34 -1.39 -5.01 8.27
CA SER A 34 -0.35 -4.32 9.04
C SER A 34 0.81 -3.87 8.18
N ASP A 35 1.55 -2.85 8.63
CA ASP A 35 2.78 -2.37 7.99
C ASP A 35 3.78 -3.51 7.76
N ARG A 36 3.87 -4.44 8.72
CA ARG A 36 4.71 -5.64 8.62
C ARG A 36 4.34 -6.52 7.44
N MET A 37 3.04 -6.69 7.17
CA MET A 37 2.57 -7.46 6.01
C MET A 37 2.89 -6.75 4.70
N LEU A 38 2.79 -5.43 4.66
CA LEU A 38 3.24 -4.67 3.49
C LEU A 38 4.74 -4.85 3.25
N ILE A 39 5.57 -4.78 4.30
CA ILE A 39 7.01 -5.05 4.17
C ILE A 39 7.27 -6.50 3.75
N TYR A 40 6.54 -7.48 4.29
CA TYR A 40 6.66 -8.87 3.87
C TYR A 40 6.40 -9.07 2.36
N HIS A 41 5.39 -8.40 1.82
CA HIS A 41 5.04 -8.52 0.40
C HIS A 41 5.94 -7.67 -0.51
N PHE A 42 6.19 -6.41 -0.16
CA PHE A 42 6.81 -5.42 -1.04
C PHE A 42 8.29 -5.18 -0.72
N GLY A 43 8.80 -5.67 0.41
CA GLY A 43 10.18 -5.53 0.87
C GLY A 43 10.46 -4.18 1.54
N ASN A 44 10.11 -3.08 0.88
CA ASN A 44 10.27 -1.73 1.41
C ASN A 44 9.19 -0.77 0.86
N LYS A 45 9.18 0.45 1.39
CA LYS A 45 8.21 1.48 0.99
C LYS A 45 8.40 1.88 -0.48
N GLU A 46 9.63 2.04 -0.93
CA GLU A 46 9.95 2.49 -2.29
C GLU A 46 9.41 1.50 -3.34
N ARG A 47 9.62 0.20 -3.13
CA ARG A 47 9.07 -0.87 -3.97
C ARG A 47 7.56 -0.93 -3.92
N LEU A 48 6.96 -0.76 -2.74
CA LEU A 48 5.51 -0.69 -2.62
C LEU A 48 4.95 0.45 -3.46
N ILE A 49 5.50 1.65 -3.32
CA ILE A 49 5.05 2.83 -4.09
C ILE A 49 5.28 2.62 -5.59
N SER A 50 6.41 2.03 -5.99
CA SER A 50 6.66 1.71 -7.39
C SER A 50 5.64 0.71 -7.94
N GLU A 51 5.29 -0.35 -7.20
CA GLU A 51 4.24 -1.29 -7.62
C GLU A 51 2.84 -0.66 -7.60
N LEU A 52 2.58 0.29 -6.71
CA LEU A 52 1.31 1.00 -6.62
C LEU A 52 1.05 1.97 -7.78
N LEU A 53 2.11 2.48 -8.40
CA LEU A 53 2.06 3.43 -9.51
C LEU A 53 2.14 2.76 -10.90
N LYS A 54 2.26 1.43 -10.94
CA LYS A 54 2.17 0.64 -12.18
C LYS A 54 0.72 0.36 -12.53
#